data_AF-A0A933T7U5-F1
#
_entry.id   AF-A0A933T7U5-F1
#
_cell.length_a   1.000
_cell.length_b   1.000
_cell.length_c   1.000
_cell.angle_alpha   90.00
_cell.angle_beta   90.00
_cell.angle_gamma   90.00
#
_symmetry.space_group_name_H-M   'P 1'
#
loop_
_entity.id
_entity.type
_entity.pdbx_description
1 polymer ?
#
loop_
_entity_poly.entity_id
_entity_poly.type
_entity_poly.pdbx_seq_one_letter_code
_entity_poly.pdbx_strand_id
1 'polypeptide(L)'
;MNKDNLIFLKQWFSDYCRAFYSANKEDQRNISLKETHTHNVCGNIIAVADGLFSTETDMLLAETIALFHDVGRFPQYMKCKTFNDGISVNHGLLGANILLENKIILNLSQDEQDLIVQAVEFHNAFKLPDIQNNRDILFLKLIRDAD
;
A
#
# COMPACT_ATOMS: atom_id res chain seq x y z
N MET A 1 1.30 2.01 -16.45
CA MET A 1 1.33 0.61 -15.97
C MET A 1 0.34 -0.24 -16.74
N ASN A 2 0.57 -1.55 -16.79
CA ASN A 2 -0.31 -2.55 -17.40
C ASN A 2 -0.51 -3.76 -16.46
N LYS A 3 -1.23 -4.79 -16.91
CA LYS A 3 -1.51 -5.99 -16.10
C LYS A 3 -0.26 -6.76 -15.70
N ASP A 4 0.74 -6.84 -16.57
CA ASP A 4 1.99 -7.55 -16.28
C ASP A 4 2.75 -6.86 -15.14
N ASN A 5 2.72 -5.52 -15.10
CA ASN A 5 3.25 -4.77 -13.96
C ASN A 5 2.54 -5.17 -12.66
N LEU A 6 1.21 -5.20 -12.64
CA LEU A 6 0.46 -5.56 -11.44
C LEU A 6 0.71 -7.01 -11.00
N ILE A 7 0.83 -7.96 -11.94
CA ILE A 7 1.18 -9.36 -11.63
C ILE A 7 2.55 -9.42 -10.95
N PHE A 8 3.54 -8.72 -11.50
CA PHE A 8 4.87 -8.63 -10.90
C PHE A 8 4.82 -8.04 -9.48
N LEU A 9 4.06 -6.95 -9.27
CA LEU A 9 3.94 -6.29 -7.98
C LEU A 9 3.23 -7.17 -6.93
N LYS A 10 2.19 -7.92 -7.33
CA LYS A 10 1.53 -8.92 -6.47
C LYS A 10 2.46 -10.05 -6.08
N GLN A 11 3.27 -10.54 -7.02
CA GLN A 11 4.27 -11.55 -6.72
C GLN A 11 5.31 -11.01 -5.73
N TRP A 12 5.82 -9.81 -5.96
CA TRP A 12 6.75 -9.16 -5.04
C TRP A 12 6.16 -9.00 -3.64
N PHE A 13 4.91 -8.55 -3.52
CA PHE A 13 4.23 -8.42 -2.22
C PHE A 13 4.09 -9.76 -1.50
N SER A 14 3.76 -10.83 -2.23
CA SER A 14 3.68 -12.18 -1.66
C SER A 14 5.03 -12.65 -1.12
N ASP A 15 6.12 -12.44 -1.88
CA ASP A 15 7.48 -12.77 -1.43
C ASP A 15 7.94 -11.90 -0.26
N TYR A 16 7.56 -10.61 -0.28
CA TYR A 16 7.78 -9.69 0.82
C TYR A 16 7.13 -10.19 2.10
N CYS A 17 5.83 -10.54 2.09
CA CYS A 17 5.12 -11.07 3.26
C CYS A 17 5.78 -12.34 3.81
N ARG A 18 6.18 -13.27 2.94
CA ARG A 18 6.85 -14.53 3.33
C ARG A 18 8.15 -14.30 4.10
N ALA A 19 8.89 -13.22 3.78
CA ALA A 19 10.12 -12.89 4.51
C ALA A 19 9.89 -12.55 5.99
N PHE A 20 8.64 -12.24 6.38
CA PHE A 20 8.25 -11.94 7.76
C PHE A 20 7.60 -13.13 8.49
N TYR A 21 7.38 -14.27 7.82
CA TYR A 21 6.78 -15.43 8.45
C TYR A 21 7.64 -15.95 9.61
N SER A 22 6.96 -16.40 10.67
CA SER A 22 7.58 -16.75 11.93
C SER A 22 7.05 -18.07 12.47
N ALA A 23 7.90 -18.84 13.14
CA ALA A 23 7.47 -20.02 13.90
C ALA A 23 6.75 -19.64 15.20
N ASN A 24 6.93 -18.41 15.70
CA ASN A 24 6.18 -17.91 16.83
C ASN A 24 4.73 -17.65 16.40
N LYS A 25 3.77 -18.29 17.09
CA LYS A 25 2.34 -18.24 16.74
C LYS A 25 1.75 -16.83 16.81
N GLU A 26 2.17 -16.03 17.78
CA GLU A 26 1.67 -14.66 17.94
C GLU A 26 2.20 -13.75 16.84
N ASP A 27 3.50 -13.86 16.53
CA ASP A 27 4.11 -13.12 15.43
C ASP A 27 3.46 -13.49 14.10
N GLN A 28 3.33 -14.79 13.82
CA GLN A 28 2.70 -15.28 12.59
C GLN A 28 1.26 -14.80 12.47
N ARG A 29 0.50 -14.78 13.57
CA ARG A 29 -0.88 -14.27 13.57
C ARG A 29 -0.93 -12.80 13.15
N ASN A 30 -0.02 -11.96 13.65
CA ASN A 30 0.00 -10.53 13.32
C ASN A 30 0.44 -10.28 11.87
N ILE A 31 1.42 -11.05 11.36
CA ILE A 31 1.81 -10.98 9.95
C ILE A 31 0.65 -11.42 9.04
N SER A 32 0.02 -12.56 9.34
CA SER A 32 -1.11 -13.09 8.56
C SER A 32 -2.32 -12.15 8.59
N LEU A 33 -2.56 -11.49 9.73
CA LEU A 33 -3.62 -10.48 9.88
C LEU A 33 -3.41 -9.35 8.87
N LYS A 34 -2.18 -8.85 8.74
CA LYS A 34 -1.88 -7.74 7.84
C LYS A 34 -1.87 -8.15 6.37
N GLU A 35 -1.35 -9.32 6.04
CA GLU A 35 -1.47 -9.88 4.68
C GLU A 35 -2.94 -10.06 4.26
N THR A 36 -3.77 -10.63 5.14
CA THR A 36 -5.21 -10.82 4.88
C THR A 36 -5.93 -9.48 4.73
N HIS A 37 -5.61 -8.52 5.60
CA HIS A 37 -6.17 -7.17 5.54
C HIS A 37 -5.83 -6.49 4.21
N THR A 38 -4.56 -6.52 3.77
CA THR A 38 -4.17 -5.96 2.48
C THR A 38 -4.97 -6.57 1.32
N HIS A 39 -5.16 -7.89 1.31
CA HIS A 39 -5.98 -8.55 0.28
C HIS A 39 -7.45 -8.10 0.31
N ASN A 40 -8.04 -7.90 1.49
CA ASN A 40 -9.38 -7.36 1.62
C ASN A 40 -9.46 -5.93 1.09
N VAL A 41 -8.48 -5.07 1.41
CA VAL A 41 -8.42 -3.68 0.93
C VAL A 41 -8.26 -3.63 -0.60
N CYS A 42 -7.48 -4.54 -1.21
CA CYS A 42 -7.43 -4.67 -2.67
C CYS A 42 -8.81 -5.01 -3.27
N GLY A 43 -9.60 -5.87 -2.63
CA GLY A 43 -10.97 -6.16 -3.07
C GLY A 43 -11.90 -4.96 -2.91
N ASN A 44 -11.85 -4.30 -1.74
CA ASN A 44 -12.65 -3.13 -1.42
C ASN A 44 -12.38 -1.98 -2.39
N ILE A 45 -11.11 -1.68 -2.66
CA ILE A 45 -10.76 -0.55 -3.50
C ILE A 45 -11.24 -0.73 -4.94
N ILE A 46 -11.19 -1.96 -5.47
CA ILE A 46 -11.73 -2.27 -6.80
C ILE A 46 -13.25 -2.08 -6.83
N ALA A 47 -13.96 -2.50 -5.77
CA ALA A 47 -15.40 -2.34 -5.67
C ALA A 47 -15.82 -0.86 -5.54
N VAL A 48 -15.08 -0.04 -4.79
CA VAL A 48 -15.37 1.40 -4.65
C VAL A 48 -14.96 2.19 -5.90
N ALA A 49 -13.88 1.77 -6.57
CA ALA A 49 -13.41 2.39 -7.81
C ALA A 49 -14.34 2.14 -9.00
N ASP A 50 -15.18 1.10 -8.93
CA ASP A 50 -16.16 0.80 -9.96
C ASP A 50 -17.13 1.97 -10.15
N GLY A 51 -17.13 2.55 -11.36
CA GLY A 51 -17.88 3.77 -11.69
C GLY A 51 -17.21 5.10 -11.33
N LEU A 52 -16.10 5.12 -10.56
CA LEU A 52 -15.29 6.32 -10.33
C LEU A 52 -14.27 6.55 -11.45
N PHE A 53 -13.66 5.48 -11.97
CA PHE A 53 -12.67 5.57 -13.03
C PHE A 53 -13.21 5.04 -14.36
N SER A 54 -12.71 5.64 -15.44
CA SER A 54 -13.06 5.24 -16.82
C SER A 54 -11.93 4.51 -17.52
N THR A 55 -10.75 4.40 -16.90
CA THR A 55 -9.56 3.79 -17.51
C THR A 55 -9.11 2.55 -16.76
N GLU A 56 -8.64 1.55 -17.50
CA GLU A 56 -8.07 0.33 -16.91
C GLU A 56 -6.81 0.66 -16.10
N THR A 57 -5.99 1.61 -16.57
CA THR A 57 -4.78 2.04 -15.86
C THR A 57 -5.09 2.59 -14.47
N ASP A 58 -6.15 3.39 -14.32
CA ASP A 58 -6.56 3.91 -13.01
C ASP A 58 -6.99 2.79 -12.04
N MET A 59 -7.71 1.77 -12.55
CA MET A 59 -8.08 0.60 -11.75
C MET A 59 -6.85 -0.18 -11.28
N LEU A 60 -5.86 -0.36 -12.16
CA LEU A 60 -4.60 -1.01 -11.82
C LEU A 60 -3.78 -0.21 -10.81
N LEU A 61 -3.78 1.12 -10.91
CA LEU A 61 -3.13 2.01 -9.96
C LEU A 61 -3.80 1.95 -8.59
N ALA A 62 -5.14 1.97 -8.54
CA ALA A 62 -5.90 1.83 -7.29
C ALA A 62 -5.54 0.52 -6.58
N GLU A 63 -5.57 -0.60 -7.30
CA GLU A 63 -5.21 -1.89 -6.72
C GLU A 63 -3.76 -1.94 -6.25
N THR A 64 -2.84 -1.32 -6.98
CA THR A 64 -1.43 -1.24 -6.60
C THR A 64 -1.22 -0.43 -5.32
N ILE A 65 -1.93 0.70 -5.17
CA ILE A 65 -1.92 1.50 -3.94
C ILE A 65 -2.44 0.68 -2.77
N ALA A 66 -3.58 0.00 -2.94
CA ALA A 66 -4.11 -0.89 -1.91
C ALA A 66 -3.17 -2.04 -1.55
N LEU A 67 -2.47 -2.61 -2.54
CA LEU A 67 -1.49 -3.67 -2.31
C LEU A 67 -0.33 -3.18 -1.43
N PHE A 68 0.03 -1.90 -1.52
CA PHE A 68 1.20 -1.35 -0.86
C PHE A 68 0.95 -0.46 0.35
N HIS A 69 -0.29 -0.02 0.62
CA HIS A 69 -0.58 0.96 1.69
C HIS A 69 0.04 0.57 3.04
N ASP A 70 -0.05 -0.73 3.39
CA ASP A 70 0.37 -1.24 4.70
C ASP A 70 1.72 -1.98 4.69
N VAL A 71 2.54 -1.90 3.62
CA VAL A 71 3.85 -2.60 3.60
C VAL A 71 4.78 -2.18 4.74
N GLY A 72 4.66 -0.96 5.24
CA GLY A 72 5.41 -0.50 6.42
C GLY A 72 5.04 -1.24 7.72
N ARG A 73 3.86 -1.87 7.81
CA ARG A 73 3.40 -2.59 9.02
C ARG A 73 4.24 -3.81 9.34
N PHE A 74 4.78 -4.49 8.34
CA PHE A 74 5.55 -5.71 8.51
C PHE A 74 6.85 -5.44 9.30
N PRO A 75 7.75 -4.53 8.87
CA PRO A 75 8.95 -4.18 9.64
C PRO A 75 8.63 -3.39 10.91
N GLN A 76 7.56 -2.57 10.94
CA GLN A 76 7.10 -1.92 12.18
C GLN A 76 6.80 -2.98 13.25
N TYR A 77 6.00 -3.99 12.92
CA TYR A 77 5.66 -5.06 13.86
C TYR A 77 6.88 -5.88 14.26
N MET A 78 7.73 -6.28 13.31
CA MET A 78 8.91 -7.08 13.66
C MET A 78 9.84 -6.38 14.64
N LYS A 79 9.99 -5.06 14.50
CA LYS A 79 10.88 -4.26 15.35
C LYS A 79 10.23 -3.85 16.67
N CYS A 80 8.96 -3.45 16.63
CA CYS A 80 8.30 -2.79 17.76
C CYS A 80 7.24 -3.66 18.45
N LYS A 81 6.85 -4.80 17.84
CA LYS A 81 5.77 -5.70 18.31
C LYS A 81 4.44 -4.99 18.55
N THR A 82 4.17 -3.95 17.77
CA THR A 82 2.94 -3.16 17.81
C THR A 82 2.69 -2.51 16.45
N PHE A 83 1.42 -2.22 16.15
CA PHE A 83 0.99 -1.41 15.00
C PHE A 83 0.61 0.02 15.40
N ASN A 84 0.88 0.43 16.65
CA ASN A 84 0.54 1.77 17.10
C ASN A 84 1.64 2.75 16.69
N ASP A 85 1.39 3.54 15.64
CA ASP A 85 2.31 4.57 15.13
C ASP A 85 2.71 5.59 16.19
N GLY A 86 1.79 5.97 17.09
CA GLY A 86 2.02 7.02 18.10
C GLY A 86 3.06 6.65 19.16
N ILE A 87 3.36 5.35 19.32
CA ILE A 87 4.42 4.84 20.20
C ILE A 87 5.51 4.10 19.43
N SER A 88 5.44 4.09 18.09
CA SER A 88 6.42 3.43 17.22
C SER A 88 6.78 4.35 16.05
N VAL A 89 6.74 3.84 14.81
CA VAL A 89 7.08 4.58 13.58
C VAL A 89 5.82 4.78 12.75
N ASN A 90 5.76 5.88 11.99
CA ASN A 90 4.71 6.08 11.00
C ASN A 90 4.87 5.05 9.88
N HIS A 91 3.88 4.15 9.74
CA HIS A 91 3.95 3.05 8.78
C HIS A 91 3.76 3.49 7.33
N GLY A 92 2.99 4.55 7.06
CA GLY A 92 2.82 5.09 5.71
C GLY A 92 4.15 5.62 5.16
N LEU A 93 4.83 6.47 5.96
CA LEU A 93 6.17 6.96 5.61
C LEU A 93 7.20 5.83 5.47
N LEU A 94 7.17 4.85 6.39
CA LEU A 94 8.04 3.68 6.29
C LEU A 94 7.75 2.87 5.02
N GLY A 95 6.47 2.70 4.67
CA GLY A 95 6.03 2.00 3.47
C GLY A 95 6.53 2.68 2.19
N ALA A 96 6.35 3.99 2.09
CA ALA A 96 6.85 4.80 0.98
C ALA A 96 8.37 4.64 0.78
N ASN A 97 9.16 4.70 1.87
CA ASN A 97 10.59 4.47 1.81
C ASN A 97 10.95 3.05 1.35
N ILE A 98 10.22 2.03 1.80
CA ILE A 98 10.43 0.63 1.37
C ILE A 98 10.26 0.50 -0.14
N LEU A 99 9.23 1.12 -0.73
CA LEU A 99 9.00 1.07 -2.18
C LEU A 99 10.17 1.69 -2.96
N LEU A 100 10.66 2.85 -2.50
CA LEU A 100 11.75 3.58 -3.13
C LEU A 100 13.09 2.82 -3.00
N GLU A 101 13.41 2.31 -1.81
CA GLU A 101 14.66 1.60 -1.53
C GLU A 101 14.74 0.26 -2.27
N ASN A 102 13.63 -0.47 -2.35
CA ASN A 102 13.56 -1.75 -3.06
C ASN A 102 13.41 -1.57 -4.58
N LYS A 103 13.19 -0.34 -5.06
CA LYS A 103 13.13 0.01 -6.49
C LYS A 103 12.07 -0.76 -7.27
N ILE A 104 11.00 -1.20 -6.61
CA ILE A 104 10.04 -2.15 -7.17
C ILE A 104 9.08 -1.54 -8.19
N ILE A 105 8.94 -0.21 -8.15
CA ILE A 105 8.08 0.57 -9.04
C ILE A 105 8.87 1.37 -10.08
N LEU A 106 10.20 1.21 -10.15
CA LEU A 106 11.04 2.02 -11.07
C LEU A 106 10.74 1.80 -12.56
N ASN A 107 10.05 0.71 -12.91
CA ASN A 107 9.62 0.42 -14.28
C ASN A 107 8.30 1.09 -14.68
N LEU A 108 7.64 1.80 -13.75
CA LEU A 108 6.43 2.58 -14.03
C LEU A 108 6.79 4.00 -14.47
N SER A 109 5.84 4.77 -15.01
CA SER A 109 6.12 6.19 -15.32
C SER A 109 6.36 6.99 -14.04
N GLN A 110 7.03 8.15 -14.15
CA GLN A 110 7.30 8.99 -12.99
C GLN A 110 6.00 9.42 -12.28
N ASP A 111 4.99 9.82 -13.05
CA ASP A 111 3.66 10.20 -12.50
C ASP A 111 3.00 9.04 -11.72
N GLU A 112 3.16 7.79 -12.19
CA GLU A 112 2.62 6.61 -11.51
C GLU A 112 3.39 6.30 -10.23
N GLN A 113 4.72 6.43 -10.27
CA GLN A 113 5.56 6.24 -9.09
C GLN A 113 5.23 7.26 -8.01
N ASP A 114 5.15 8.55 -8.38
CA ASP A 114 4.86 9.65 -7.46
C ASP A 114 3.47 9.48 -6.83
N LEU A 115 2.48 9.11 -7.64
CA LEU A 115 1.12 8.83 -7.16
C LEU A 115 1.09 7.68 -6.14
N ILE A 116 1.73 6.55 -6.46
CA ILE A 116 1.75 5.38 -5.57
C ILE A 116 2.46 5.72 -4.26
N VAL A 117 3.64 6.34 -4.34
CA VAL A 117 4.44 6.70 -3.16
C VAL A 117 3.68 7.69 -2.28
N GLN A 118 3.09 8.72 -2.86
CA GLN A 118 2.31 9.71 -2.12
C GLN A 118 1.06 9.09 -1.48
N ALA A 119 0.35 8.22 -2.20
CA ALA A 119 -0.82 7.54 -1.67
C ALA A 119 -0.45 6.65 -0.46
N VAL A 120 0.64 5.88 -0.56
CA VAL A 120 1.14 5.04 0.53
C VAL A 120 1.63 5.89 1.71
N GLU A 121 2.35 6.98 1.45
CA GLU A 121 2.87 7.86 2.51
C GLU A 121 1.77 8.50 3.34
N PHE A 122 0.70 8.98 2.69
CA PHE A 122 -0.30 9.84 3.32
C PHE A 122 -1.67 9.19 3.57
N HIS A 123 -1.88 7.90 3.25
CA HIS A 123 -3.18 7.25 3.49
C HIS A 123 -3.61 7.33 4.97
N ASN A 124 -2.68 7.16 5.91
CA ASN A 124 -2.96 7.27 7.35
C ASN A 124 -2.90 8.70 7.91
N ALA A 125 -2.64 9.72 7.07
CA ALA A 125 -2.44 11.09 7.56
C ALA A 125 -3.73 11.70 8.10
N PHE A 126 -3.69 12.23 9.32
CA PHE A 126 -4.83 12.90 9.95
C PHE A 126 -5.37 14.05 9.07
N LYS A 127 -4.46 14.85 8.50
CA LYS A 127 -4.76 15.89 7.53
C LYS A 127 -3.90 15.65 6.30
N LEU A 128 -4.54 15.60 5.13
CA LEU A 128 -3.82 15.50 3.85
C LEU A 128 -2.97 16.77 3.62
N PRO A 129 -1.78 16.63 3.01
CA PRO A 129 -1.02 17.79 2.56
C PRO A 129 -1.79 18.55 1.47
N ASP A 130 -1.38 19.79 1.20
CA ASP A 130 -2.00 20.64 0.19
C ASP A 130 -1.60 20.19 -1.23
N ILE A 131 -2.19 19.07 -1.66
CA ILE A 131 -1.97 18.45 -2.96
C ILE A 131 -2.79 19.21 -3.99
N GLN A 132 -2.14 19.76 -5.01
CA GLN A 132 -2.82 20.55 -6.04
C GLN A 132 -3.50 19.67 -7.10
N ASN A 133 -3.06 18.42 -7.25
CA ASN A 133 -3.58 17.50 -8.25
C ASN A 133 -4.84 16.78 -7.73
N ASN A 134 -5.98 17.08 -8.34
CA ASN A 134 -7.26 16.46 -8.01
C ASN A 134 -7.28 14.93 -8.20
N ARG A 135 -6.51 14.41 -9.16
CA ARG A 135 -6.42 12.96 -9.41
C ARG A 135 -5.74 12.27 -8.23
N ASP A 136 -4.64 12.82 -7.75
CA ASP A 136 -3.86 12.22 -6.66
C ASP A 136 -4.66 12.28 -5.34
N ILE A 137 -5.39 13.38 -5.09
CA ILE A 137 -6.34 13.48 -3.97
C ILE A 137 -7.43 12.40 -4.06
N LEU A 138 -7.95 12.13 -5.26
CA LEU A 138 -8.99 11.11 -5.46
C LEU A 138 -8.47 9.73 -5.05
N PHE A 139 -7.28 9.34 -5.50
CA PHE A 139 -6.66 8.06 -5.09
C PHE A 139 -6.40 8.00 -3.58
N LEU A 140 -5.94 9.10 -2.97
CA LEU A 140 -5.72 9.17 -1.52
C LEU A 140 -7.02 9.01 -0.72
N LYS A 141 -8.12 9.62 -1.17
CA LYS A 141 -9.43 9.42 -0.53
C LYS A 141 -9.92 7.99 -0.74
N LEU A 142 -9.76 7.47 -1.95
CA LEU A 142 -10.19 6.13 -2.31
C LEU A 142 -9.51 5.06 -1.44
N ILE A 143 -8.18 5.13 -1.25
CA ILE A 143 -7.51 4.17 -0.36
C ILE A 143 -7.98 4.31 1.09
N ARG A 144 -8.23 5.53 1.56
CA ARG A 144 -8.74 5.78 2.92
C ARG A 144 -10.17 5.29 3.15
N ASP A 145 -10.99 5.25 2.10
CA ASP A 145 -12.35 4.72 2.16
C ASP A 145 -12.36 3.19 2.04
N ALA A 146 -11.37 2.61 1.36
CA ALA A 146 -11.26 1.16 1.14
C ALA A 146 -10.57 0.41 2.29
N ASP A 147 -9.66 1.08 3.00
CA ASP A 147 -8.94 0.63 4.21
C ASP A 147 -9.84 0.65 5.46
#